data_AF-A0A7Z9Z8R1-F1
#
_entry.id   AF-A0A7Z9Z8R1-F1
#
_cell.length_a   1.000
_cell.length_b   1.000
_cell.length_c   1.000
_cell.angle_alpha   90.00
_cell.angle_beta   90.00
_cell.angle_gamma   90.00
#
_symmetry.space_group_name_H-M   'P 1'
#
loop_
_entity.id
_entity.type
_entity.pdbx_description
1 polymer ?
#
loop_
_entity_poly.entity_id
_entity_poly.type
_entity_poly.pdbx_seq_one_letter_code
_entity_poly.pdbx_strand_id
1 'polypeptide(L)'
;MELWAKIGGEKFKFQGSMLKVLESVLEKTKEKGGEVQLLSFHAGQKERRRLKRELRCADKNLVEAAKNYVRWAYQIEARRLKRQIKELKKKEKINSKGIGFLPKGVQKRIEELQRQLETVNEKLANL
;
A
#
# COMPACT_ATOMS: atom_id res chain seq x y z
N MET A 1 12.12 5.66 7.20
CA MET A 1 12.02 6.98 6.55
C MET A 1 11.47 8.01 7.52
N GLU A 2 12.06 9.20 7.50
CA GLU A 2 11.58 10.43 8.15
C GLU A 2 11.32 11.47 7.05
N LEU A 3 10.17 12.14 7.09
CA LEU A 3 9.79 13.18 6.12
C LEU A 3 9.17 14.37 6.83
N TRP A 4 9.64 15.56 6.46
CA TRP A 4 9.11 16.84 6.90
C TRP A 4 8.39 17.51 5.73
N ALA A 5 7.15 17.89 5.96
CA ALA A 5 6.35 18.65 5.00
C ALA A 5 5.63 19.81 5.69
N LYS A 6 5.40 20.88 4.95
CA LYS A 6 4.50 21.96 5.34
C LYS A 6 3.17 21.72 4.63
N ILE A 7 2.07 21.65 5.38
CA ILE A 7 0.71 21.41 4.87
C ILE A 7 -0.19 22.50 5.46
N GLY A 8 -0.81 23.32 4.61
CA GLY A 8 -1.72 24.36 5.07
C GLY A 8 -1.08 25.36 6.04
N GLY A 9 0.21 25.66 5.89
CA GLY A 9 0.95 26.58 6.76
C GLY A 9 1.69 25.91 7.93
N GLU A 10 1.27 24.73 8.37
CA GLU A 10 1.85 24.01 9.52
C GLU A 10 2.90 22.98 9.09
N LYS A 11 3.93 22.76 9.93
CA LYS A 11 4.98 21.77 9.68
C LYS A 11 4.61 20.44 10.34
N PHE A 12 4.70 19.35 9.59
CA PHE A 12 4.46 18.00 10.06
C PHE A 12 5.70 17.14 9.86
N LYS A 13 5.96 16.30 10.88
CA LYS A 13 6.97 15.25 10.84
C LYS A 13 6.27 13.90 10.70
N PHE A 14 6.69 13.11 9.73
CA PHE A 14 6.22 11.74 9.52
C PHE A 14 7.38 10.76 9.64
N GLN A 15 7.18 9.65 10.33
CA GLN A 15 8.23 8.64 10.56
C GLN A 15 7.68 7.21 10.44
N GLY A 16 8.41 6.34 9.74
CA GLY A 16 8.03 4.94 9.56
C GLY A 16 8.56 4.34 8.26
N SER A 17 7.89 3.30 7.75
CA SER A 17 8.13 2.79 6.41
C SER A 17 7.70 3.83 5.36
N MET A 18 8.32 3.80 4.17
CA MET A 18 7.94 4.71 3.08
C MET A 18 6.43 4.68 2.76
N LEU A 19 5.80 3.50 2.79
CA LEU A 19 4.36 3.35 2.57
C LEU A 19 3.55 4.09 3.63
N LYS A 20 3.81 3.80 4.91
CA LYS A 20 3.09 4.43 6.03
C LYS A 20 3.27 5.94 6.05
N VAL A 21 4.48 6.43 5.80
CA VAL A 21 4.76 7.87 5.77
C VAL A 21 3.96 8.55 4.66
N LEU A 22 3.93 7.99 3.45
CA LEU A 22 3.22 8.60 2.33
C LEU A 22 1.70 8.48 2.47
N GLU A 23 1.18 7.41 3.07
CA GLU A 23 -0.24 7.32 3.49
C GLU A 23 -0.60 8.47 4.44
N SER A 24 0.19 8.66 5.51
CA SER A 24 -0.06 9.73 6.48
C SER A 24 0.03 11.14 5.87
N VAL A 25 0.89 11.34 4.85
CA VAL A 25 0.90 12.60 4.10
C VAL A 25 -0.42 12.82 3.37
N LEU A 26 -0.97 11.78 2.72
CA LEU A 26 -2.26 11.89 2.02
C LEU A 26 -3.42 12.14 2.97
N GLU A 27 -3.48 11.40 4.08
CA GLU A 27 -4.48 11.61 5.14
C GLU A 27 -4.41 13.03 5.67
N LYS A 28 -3.21 13.51 6.03
CA LYS A 28 -3.06 14.86 6.58
C LYS A 28 -3.39 15.96 5.59
N THR A 29 -3.10 15.73 4.31
CA THR A 29 -3.47 16.64 3.23
C THR A 29 -4.99 16.70 3.07
N LYS A 30 -5.71 15.57 3.17
CA LYS A 30 -7.19 15.54 3.14
C LYS A 30 -7.80 16.27 4.34
N GLU A 31 -7.21 16.14 5.53
CA GLU A 31 -7.69 16.80 6.76
C GLU A 31 -7.50 18.31 6.76
N LYS A 32 -6.28 18.80 6.45
CA LYS A 32 -5.93 20.22 6.56
C LYS A 32 -6.27 21.01 5.30
N GLY A 33 -6.19 20.38 4.14
CA GLY A 33 -6.25 21.07 2.85
C GLY A 33 -5.07 22.05 2.65
N GLY A 34 -5.10 22.77 1.54
CA GLY A 34 -4.12 23.80 1.21
C GLY A 34 -2.84 23.31 0.55
N GLU A 35 -1.86 24.21 0.44
CA GLU A 35 -0.60 23.94 -0.25
C GLU A 35 0.29 22.96 0.54
N VAL A 36 0.90 22.03 -0.19
CA VAL A 36 1.78 21.00 0.36
C VAL A 36 3.19 21.23 -0.17
N GLN A 37 4.12 21.53 0.75
CA GLN A 37 5.52 21.75 0.42
C GLN A 37 6.39 20.71 1.13
N LEU A 38 7.17 19.95 0.34
CA LEU A 38 8.21 19.07 0.90
C LEU A 38 9.36 19.93 1.43
N LEU A 39 9.73 19.75 2.71
CA LEU A 39 10.85 20.46 3.32
C LEU A 39 12.14 19.62 3.26
N SER A 40 12.11 18.44 3.89
CA SER A 40 13.26 17.55 3.94
C SER A 40 12.80 16.11 4.14
N PHE A 41 13.65 15.15 3.78
CA PHE A 41 13.42 13.75 4.11
C PHE A 41 14.73 13.00 4.27
N HIS A 42 14.72 12.02 5.17
CA HIS A 42 15.82 11.11 5.43
C HIS A 42 15.32 9.66 5.35
N ALA A 43 15.99 8.83 4.55
CA ALA A 43 15.59 7.43 4.39
C ALA A 43 16.78 6.56 3.94
N GLY A 44 16.57 5.24 3.91
CA GLY A 44 17.56 4.33 3.33
C GLY A 44 17.81 4.63 1.84
N GLN A 45 18.93 4.18 1.28
CA GLN A 45 19.30 4.49 -0.10
C GLN A 45 18.22 4.06 -1.12
N LYS A 46 17.62 2.87 -0.94
CA LYS A 46 16.55 2.36 -1.80
C LYS A 46 15.28 3.22 -1.74
N GLU A 47 14.79 3.52 -0.53
CA GLU A 47 13.61 4.37 -0.32
C GLU A 47 13.84 5.78 -0.88
N ARG A 48 15.01 6.39 -0.62
CA ARG A 48 15.35 7.71 -1.17
C ARG A 48 15.32 7.73 -2.69
N ARG A 49 15.92 6.73 -3.34
CA ARG A 49 15.91 6.63 -4.81
C ARG A 49 14.49 6.47 -5.35
N ARG A 50 13.65 5.68 -4.68
CA ARG A 50 12.27 5.49 -5.08
C ARG A 50 11.48 6.79 -4.95
N LEU A 51 11.51 7.45 -3.80
CA LEU A 51 10.80 8.71 -3.59
C LEU A 51 11.24 9.80 -4.58
N LYS A 52 12.55 9.94 -4.83
CA LYS A 52 13.06 10.88 -5.84
C LYS A 52 12.56 10.58 -7.25
N ARG A 53 12.33 9.31 -7.61
CA ARG A 53 11.74 8.95 -8.91
C ARG A 53 10.29 9.40 -8.98
N GLU A 54 9.49 9.08 -7.97
CA GLU A 54 8.06 9.49 -7.93
C GLU A 54 7.93 11.02 -7.95
N LEU A 55 8.75 11.74 -7.17
CA LEU A 55 8.78 13.21 -7.18
C LEU A 55 9.17 13.77 -8.55
N ARG A 56 10.09 13.14 -9.29
CA ARG A 56 10.43 13.59 -10.64
C ARG A 56 9.32 13.33 -11.65
N CYS A 57 8.60 12.22 -11.51
CA CYS A 57 7.47 11.89 -12.37
C CYS A 57 6.25 12.79 -12.12
N ALA A 58 6.13 13.35 -10.92
CA ALA A 58 5.02 14.22 -10.51
C ALA A 58 5.42 15.70 -10.42
N ASP A 59 6.43 16.15 -11.19
CA ASP A 59 6.89 17.55 -11.20
C ASP A 59 7.13 18.18 -9.81
N LYS A 60 7.69 17.37 -8.89
CA LYS A 60 7.97 17.66 -7.48
C LYS A 60 6.72 17.87 -6.60
N ASN A 61 5.52 17.56 -7.09
CA ASN A 61 4.30 17.51 -6.30
C ASN A 61 4.34 16.32 -5.33
N LEU A 62 4.42 16.62 -4.02
CA LEU A 62 4.51 15.61 -2.97
C LEU A 62 3.24 14.76 -2.86
N VAL A 63 2.06 15.37 -3.03
CA VAL A 63 0.77 14.69 -2.89
C VAL A 63 0.60 13.67 -4.01
N GLU A 64 0.89 14.08 -5.24
CA GLU A 64 0.80 13.19 -6.39
C GLU A 64 1.86 12.08 -6.35
N ALA A 65 3.10 12.41 -5.99
CA ALA A 65 4.15 11.41 -5.77
C ALA A 65 3.76 10.39 -4.68
N ALA A 66 3.12 10.85 -3.59
CA ALA A 66 2.60 9.97 -2.55
C ALA A 66 1.49 9.07 -3.08
N LYS A 67 0.48 9.63 -3.79
CA LYS A 67 -0.61 8.84 -4.40
C LYS A 67 -0.08 7.76 -5.34
N ASN A 68 0.84 8.12 -6.23
CA ASN A 68 1.45 7.19 -7.18
C ASN A 68 2.17 6.04 -6.48
N TYR A 69 2.96 6.35 -5.46
CA TYR A 69 3.67 5.33 -4.70
C TYR A 69 2.73 4.41 -3.91
N VAL A 70 1.78 4.97 -3.16
CA VAL A 70 0.86 4.19 -2.32
C VAL A 70 -0.01 3.29 -3.21
N ARG A 71 -0.53 3.82 -4.33
CA ARG A 71 -1.26 3.02 -5.33
C ARG A 71 -0.41 1.88 -5.86
N TRP A 72 0.85 2.14 -6.26
CA TRP A 72 1.77 1.10 -6.73
C TRP A 72 2.01 0.01 -5.66
N ALA A 73 2.23 0.42 -4.41
CA ALA A 73 2.50 -0.50 -3.31
C ALA A 73 1.31 -1.44 -3.05
N TYR A 74 0.10 -0.89 -2.97
CA TYR A 74 -1.12 -1.69 -2.80
C TYR A 74 -1.42 -2.57 -4.00
N GLN A 75 -1.16 -2.12 -5.23
CA GLN A 75 -1.31 -2.97 -6.41
C GLN A 75 -0.38 -4.20 -6.36
N ILE A 76 0.86 -4.02 -5.90
CA ILE A 76 1.79 -5.15 -5.70
C ILE A 76 1.28 -6.08 -4.62
N GLU A 77 0.81 -5.54 -3.49
CA GLU A 77 0.26 -6.32 -2.39
C GLU A 77 -0.97 -7.12 -2.82
N ALA A 78 -1.92 -6.49 -3.50
CA ALA A 78 -3.09 -7.15 -4.05
C ALA A 78 -2.71 -8.28 -5.03
N ARG A 79 -1.73 -8.06 -5.91
CA ARG A 79 -1.21 -9.10 -6.82
C ARG A 79 -0.58 -10.26 -6.05
N ARG A 80 0.19 -9.98 -5.00
CA ARG A 80 0.80 -11.00 -4.14
C ARG A 80 -0.27 -11.85 -3.44
N LEU A 81 -1.28 -11.21 -2.85
CA LEU A 81 -2.39 -11.89 -2.17
C LEU A 81 -3.19 -12.75 -3.14
N LYS A 82 -3.55 -12.21 -4.32
CA LYS A 82 -4.22 -12.99 -5.40
C LYS A 82 -3.41 -14.22 -5.81
N ARG A 83 -2.09 -14.09 -5.93
CA ARG A 83 -1.21 -15.22 -6.26
C ARG A 83 -1.19 -16.26 -5.15
N GLN A 84 -1.09 -15.85 -3.88
CA GLN A 84 -1.12 -16.78 -2.75
C GLN A 84 -2.45 -17.55 -2.66
N ILE A 85 -3.58 -16.86 -2.84
CA ILE A 85 -4.90 -17.50 -2.90
C ILE A 85 -4.95 -18.52 -4.05
N LYS A 86 -4.47 -18.15 -5.24
CA LYS A 86 -4.42 -19.05 -6.40
C LYS A 86 -3.61 -20.32 -6.10
N GLU A 87 -2.42 -20.18 -5.50
CA GLU A 87 -1.58 -21.34 -5.16
C GLU A 87 -2.21 -22.22 -4.07
N LEU A 88 -2.92 -21.64 -3.09
CA LEU A 88 -3.62 -22.42 -2.08
C LEU A 88 -4.83 -23.16 -2.64
N LYS A 89 -5.57 -22.55 -3.57
CA LYS A 89 -6.70 -23.20 -4.26
C LYS A 89 -6.27 -24.43 -5.05
N LYS A 90 -5.05 -24.47 -5.59
CA LYS A 90 -4.50 -25.66 -6.27
C LYS A 90 -4.32 -26.88 -5.36
N LYS A 91 -4.36 -26.70 -4.03
CA LYS A 91 -4.23 -27.81 -3.06
C LYS A 91 -5.55 -28.55 -2.82
N GLU A 92 -6.57 -28.27 -3.63
CA GLU A 92 -7.83 -29.00 -3.63
C GLU A 92 -7.57 -30.49 -3.85
N LYS A 93 -8.26 -31.31 -3.07
CA LYS A 93 -8.19 -32.78 -3.14
C LYS A 93 -9.55 -33.31 -3.53
N ILE A 94 -9.55 -34.45 -4.21
CA ILE A 94 -10.78 -35.16 -4.57
C ILE A 94 -10.98 -36.28 -3.55
N ASN A 95 -12.18 -36.39 -3.00
CA ASN A 95 -12.52 -37.52 -2.12
C ASN A 95 -12.95 -38.76 -2.92
N SER A 96 -13.18 -39.88 -2.24
CA SER A 96 -13.63 -41.13 -2.88
C SER A 96 -14.98 -41.03 -3.60
N LYS A 97 -15.76 -39.96 -3.34
CA LYS A 97 -17.04 -39.65 -4.00
C LYS A 97 -16.89 -38.71 -5.20
N GLY A 98 -15.66 -38.37 -5.60
CA GLY A 98 -15.38 -37.43 -6.69
C GLY A 98 -15.60 -35.96 -6.33
N ILE A 99 -15.85 -35.63 -5.06
CA ILE A 99 -16.11 -34.26 -4.60
C ILE A 99 -14.78 -33.58 -4.25
N GLY A 100 -14.54 -32.43 -4.87
CA GLY A 100 -13.43 -31.54 -4.54
C GLY A 100 -13.60 -30.92 -3.16
N PHE A 101 -12.56 -30.97 -2.34
CA PHE A 101 -12.54 -30.30 -1.04
C PHE A 101 -11.15 -29.73 -0.74
N LEU A 102 -11.14 -28.63 0.00
CA LEU A 102 -9.92 -28.05 0.56
C LEU A 102 -9.76 -28.50 2.02
N PRO A 103 -8.53 -28.81 2.49
CA PRO A 103 -8.29 -29.02 3.91
C PRO A 103 -8.73 -27.80 4.73
N LYS A 104 -9.38 -28.01 5.88
CA LYS A 104 -9.95 -26.91 6.71
C LYS A 104 -8.94 -25.78 7.00
N GLY A 105 -7.68 -26.11 7.29
CA GLY A 105 -6.63 -25.12 7.53
C GLY A 105 -6.27 -24.28 6.29
N VAL A 106 -6.33 -24.89 5.10
CA VAL A 106 -6.12 -24.18 3.83
C VAL A 106 -7.30 -23.28 3.52
N GLN A 107 -8.52 -23.75 3.77
CA GLN A 107 -9.74 -22.95 3.59
C GLN A 107 -9.74 -21.72 4.49
N LYS A 108 -9.48 -21.88 5.80
CA LYS A 108 -9.36 -20.75 6.73
C LYS A 108 -8.31 -19.73 6.28
N ARG A 109 -7.16 -20.22 5.78
CA ARG A 109 -6.11 -19.34 5.28
C ARG A 109 -6.52 -18.58 4.01
N ILE A 110 -7.27 -19.21 3.11
CA ILE A 110 -7.81 -18.54 1.93
C ILE A 110 -8.79 -17.44 2.35
N GLU A 111 -9.68 -17.71 3.30
CA GLU A 111 -10.62 -16.72 3.82
C GLU A 111 -9.91 -15.51 4.45
N GLU A 112 -8.86 -15.74 5.26
CA GLU A 112 -8.02 -14.67 5.80
C GLU A 112 -7.38 -13.81 4.70
N LEU A 113 -6.79 -14.45 3.69
CA LEU A 113 -6.17 -13.74 2.57
C LEU A 113 -7.18 -12.99 1.71
N GLN A 114 -8.41 -13.51 1.59
CA GLN A 114 -9.50 -12.82 0.90
C GLN A 114 -9.91 -11.55 1.64
N ARG A 115 -10.06 -11.61 2.97
CA ARG A 115 -10.34 -10.42 3.80
C ARG A 115 -9.23 -9.37 3.66
N GLN A 116 -7.96 -9.80 3.72
CA GLN A 116 -6.83 -8.89 3.50
C GLN A 116 -6.86 -8.26 2.10
N LEU A 117 -7.18 -9.03 1.07
CA LEU A 117 -7.27 -8.54 -0.30
C LEU A 117 -8.42 -7.53 -0.46
N GLU A 118 -9.55 -7.77 0.18
CA GLU A 118 -10.69 -6.86 0.20
C GLU A 118 -10.31 -5.52 0.84
N THR A 119 -9.70 -5.53 2.02
CA THR A 119 -9.17 -4.31 2.67
C THR A 119 -8.20 -3.54 1.77
N VAL A 120 -7.27 -4.22 1.08
CA VAL A 120 -6.33 -3.56 0.17
C VAL A 120 -7.05 -2.95 -1.04
N ASN A 121 -8.07 -3.63 -1.58
CA ASN A 121 -8.86 -3.10 -2.70
C ASN A 121 -9.70 -1.88 -2.30
N GLU A 122 -10.28 -1.88 -1.10
CA GLU A 122 -11.00 -0.73 -0.55
C GLU A 122 -10.08 0.48 -0.42
N LYS A 123 -8.87 0.27 0.12
CA LYS A 123 -7.86 1.34 0.21
C LYS A 123 -7.45 1.87 -1.16
N LEU A 124 -7.32 0.99 -2.17
CA LEU A 124 -7.05 1.40 -3.55
C LEU A 124 -8.19 2.22 -4.18
N ALA A 125 -9.45 1.90 -3.85
CA ALA A 125 -10.61 2.63 -4.33
C ALA A 125 -10.72 4.02 -3.68
N ASN A 126 -10.28 4.17 -2.43
CA ASN A 126 -10.39 5.40 -1.63
C ASN A 126 -9.18 6.36 -1.73
N LEU A 127 -8.22 6.05 -2.62
CA LEU A 127 -6.95 6.76 -2.80
C LEU A 127 -7.09 7.97 -3.74
#